data_AF-A0A257AW72-F1
#
_entry.id   AF-A0A257AW72-F1
#
_cell.length_a   1.000
_cell.length_b   1.000
_cell.length_c   1.000
_cell.angle_alpha   90.00
_cell.angle_beta   90.00
_cell.angle_gamma   90.00
#
_symmetry.space_group_name_H-M   'P 1'
#
loop_
_entity.id
_entity.type
_entity.pdbx_description
1 polymer ?
#
loop_
_entity_poly.entity_id
_entity_poly.type
_entity_poly.pdbx_seq_one_letter_code
_entity_poly.pdbx_strand_id
1 'polypeptide(L)'
;APIAHTLDWLMFASDRSKAVTLGVATVLGTVAGSAASALLSGRFRWEGFAGTEDTANHVVGGALMGFGGVTAMGCTIGQGLSGLSTLALGSFLVFGAIVAGAVLGVKYQAWRVERTSV
;
A
#
# COMPACT_ATOMS: atom_id res chain seq x y z
N ALA A 1 9.89 -6.61 7.69
CA ALA A 1 8.89 -5.72 7.05
C ALA A 1 9.56 -4.97 5.90
N PRO A 2 8.95 -4.87 4.71
CA PRO A 2 9.60 -4.28 3.53
C PRO A 2 10.00 -2.81 3.71
N ILE A 3 9.26 -2.05 4.51
CA ILE A 3 9.60 -0.67 4.89
C ILE A 3 10.82 -0.56 5.84
N ALA A 4 11.05 -1.59 6.66
CA ALA A 4 12.24 -1.67 7.51
C ALA A 4 13.48 -1.99 6.67
N HIS A 5 13.32 -2.79 5.60
CA HIS A 5 14.40 -3.06 4.66
C HIS A 5 14.74 -1.87 3.75
N THR A 6 13.79 -0.99 3.43
CA THR A 6 14.09 0.25 2.70
C THR A 6 14.79 1.29 3.59
N LEU A 7 14.47 1.34 4.89
CA LEU A 7 15.17 2.19 5.85
C LEU A 7 16.60 1.68 6.13
N ASP A 8 16.77 0.35 6.26
CA ASP A 8 18.09 -0.30 6.39
C ASP A 8 18.97 -0.04 5.15
N TRP A 9 18.38 -0.06 3.94
CA TRP A 9 19.08 0.26 2.70
C TRP A 9 19.50 1.74 2.61
N LEU A 10 18.68 2.65 3.12
CA LEU A 10 18.99 4.09 3.18
C LEU A 10 20.09 4.39 4.21
N MET A 11 20.12 3.62 5.32
CA MET A 11 21.10 3.77 6.41
C MET A 11 22.45 3.11 6.10
N PHE A 12 22.48 2.06 5.27
CA PHE A 12 23.68 1.31 4.86
C PHE A 12 24.05 1.51 3.38
N ALA A 13 23.99 2.75 2.88
CA ALA A 13 24.35 3.11 1.51
C ALA A 13 25.85 2.89 1.14
N SER A 14 26.67 2.36 2.06
CA SER A 14 28.13 2.23 1.90
C SER A 14 28.63 0.78 2.04
N ASP A 15 27.86 -0.22 1.61
CA ASP A 15 28.43 -1.54 1.33
C ASP A 15 27.84 -2.15 0.05
N ARG A 16 28.69 -2.28 -0.97
CA ARG A 16 28.42 -2.76 -2.34
C ARG A 16 28.09 -4.27 -2.42
N SER A 17 27.45 -4.86 -1.41
CA SER A 17 27.49 -6.32 -1.23
C SER A 17 26.27 -6.97 -0.53
N LYS A 18 25.07 -6.39 -0.51
CA LYS A 18 23.85 -7.11 -0.08
C LYS A 18 22.64 -6.91 -0.99
N ALA A 19 22.42 -7.95 -1.81
CA ALA A 19 21.26 -8.35 -2.61
C ALA A 19 20.07 -7.38 -2.75
N VAL A 20 19.71 -7.12 -4.01
CA VAL A 20 18.37 -6.69 -4.44
C VAL A 20 17.35 -7.68 -3.87
N THR A 21 16.72 -7.35 -2.75
CA THR A 21 15.69 -8.22 -2.16
C THR A 21 14.40 -8.10 -2.99
N LEU A 22 13.60 -9.18 -3.06
CA LEU A 22 12.33 -9.21 -3.81
C LEU A 22 11.40 -8.03 -3.46
N GLY A 23 11.46 -7.53 -2.22
CA GLY A 23 10.71 -6.36 -1.78
C GLY A 23 11.13 -5.05 -2.48
N VAL A 24 12.41 -4.84 -2.76
CA VAL A 24 12.89 -3.64 -3.46
C VAL A 24 12.61 -3.75 -4.96
N ALA A 25 12.81 -4.93 -5.53
CA ALA A 25 12.52 -5.19 -6.94
C ALA A 25 11.03 -5.03 -7.28
N THR A 26 10.12 -5.46 -6.40
CA THR A 26 8.68 -5.31 -6.61
C THR A 26 8.21 -3.86 -6.49
N VAL A 27 8.77 -3.07 -5.57
CA VAL A 27 8.46 -1.63 -5.46
C VAL A 27 8.91 -0.89 -6.72
N LEU A 28 10.18 -1.04 -7.11
CA LEU A 28 10.71 -0.40 -8.32
C LEU A 28 10.00 -0.89 -9.58
N GLY A 29 9.72 -2.19 -9.69
CA GLY A 29 8.99 -2.78 -10.81
C GLY A 29 7.55 -2.30 -10.90
N THR A 30 6.85 -2.08 -9.78
CA THR A 30 5.48 -1.54 -9.77
C THR A 30 5.48 -0.07 -10.20
N VAL A 31 6.44 0.73 -9.71
CA VAL A 31 6.58 2.14 -10.12
C VAL A 31 6.90 2.25 -11.61
N ALA A 32 7.93 1.52 -12.08
CA ALA A 32 8.31 1.55 -13.49
C ALA A 32 7.22 0.96 -14.40
N GLY A 33 6.59 -0.15 -13.99
CA GLY A 33 5.54 -0.83 -14.74
C GLY A 33 4.26 -0.01 -14.87
N SER A 34 3.83 0.64 -13.78
CA SER A 34 2.66 1.54 -13.81
C SER A 34 2.93 2.81 -14.62
N ALA A 35 4.14 3.35 -14.55
CA ALA A 35 4.54 4.48 -15.39
C ALA A 35 4.53 4.09 -16.88
N ALA A 36 5.13 2.95 -17.24
CA ALA A 36 5.13 2.46 -18.62
C ALA A 36 3.71 2.20 -19.13
N SER A 37 2.84 1.57 -18.33
CA SER A 37 1.45 1.28 -18.73
C SER A 37 0.61 2.55 -18.89
N ALA A 38 0.80 3.55 -18.03
CA ALA A 38 0.12 4.84 -18.12
C ALA A 38 0.53 5.64 -19.36
N LEU A 39 1.82 5.62 -19.70
CA LEU A 39 2.37 6.26 -20.90
C LEU A 39 1.91 5.58 -22.18
N LEU A 40 1.96 4.24 -22.23
CA LEU A 40 1.49 3.45 -23.37
C LEU A 40 -0.01 3.60 -23.62
N SER A 41 -0.80 3.76 -22.54
CA SER A 41 -2.24 3.98 -22.65
C SER A 41 -2.63 5.41 -23.00
N GLY A 42 -1.66 6.35 -23.04
CA GLY A 42 -1.92 7.77 -23.32
C GLY A 42 -2.80 8.47 -22.28
N ARG A 43 -3.03 7.85 -21.10
CA ARG A 43 -3.89 8.37 -20.02
C ARG A 43 -3.11 9.07 -18.93
N PHE A 44 -1.80 9.28 -19.14
CA PHE A 44 -0.97 9.96 -18.17
C PHE A 44 -1.47 11.39 -17.98
N ARG A 45 -2.03 11.66 -16.79
CA ARG A 45 -2.49 12.97 -16.34
C ARG A 45 -1.78 13.29 -15.05
N TRP A 46 -1.23 14.49 -14.97
CA TRP A 46 -0.68 15.02 -13.74
C TRP A 46 -1.85 15.49 -12.86
N GLU A 47 -2.24 14.65 -11.90
CA GLU A 47 -3.25 14.98 -10.90
C GLU A 47 -2.55 15.31 -9.57
N GLY A 48 -2.81 16.52 -9.07
CA GLY A 48 -2.39 16.95 -7.75
C GLY A 48 -3.51 16.77 -6.72
N PHE A 49 -3.17 16.93 -5.44
CA PHE A 49 -4.16 16.90 -4.36
C PHE A 49 -5.07 18.13 -4.44
N ALA A 50 -6.38 17.91 -4.30
CA ALA A 50 -7.39 18.97 -4.45
C ALA A 50 -7.37 19.99 -3.28
N GLY A 51 -6.78 19.62 -2.13
CA GLY A 51 -6.66 20.49 -0.96
C GLY A 51 -5.83 19.89 0.17
N THR A 52 -5.54 20.69 1.19
CA THR A 52 -4.76 20.28 2.39
C THR A 52 -5.43 19.15 3.17
N GLU A 53 -6.76 19.14 3.24
CA GLU A 53 -7.52 18.08 3.90
C GLU A 53 -7.42 16.73 3.16
N ASP A 54 -7.41 16.75 1.83
CA ASP A 54 -7.26 15.55 1.00
C ASP A 54 -5.87 14.93 1.15
N THR A 55 -4.82 15.77 1.15
CA THR A 55 -3.45 15.32 1.45
C THR A 55 -3.33 14.75 2.86
N ALA A 56 -3.92 15.40 3.86
CA ALA A 56 -3.88 14.92 5.24
C ALA A 56 -4.57 13.55 5.39
N ASN A 57 -5.74 13.38 4.79
CA ASN A 57 -6.50 12.13 4.82
C ASN A 57 -5.75 10.99 4.10
N HIS A 58 -5.08 11.30 2.97
CA HIS A 58 -4.21 10.34 2.27
C HIS A 58 -2.99 9.94 3.10
N VAL A 59 -2.31 10.88 3.75
CA VAL A 59 -1.14 10.61 4.60
C VAL A 59 -1.54 9.76 5.82
N VAL A 60 -2.63 10.10 6.49
CA VAL A 60 -3.17 9.32 7.62
C VAL A 60 -3.55 7.92 7.16
N GLY A 61 -4.23 7.79 6.01
CA GLY A 61 -4.55 6.49 5.41
C GLY A 61 -3.31 5.65 5.10
N GLY A 62 -2.28 6.25 4.54
CA GLY A 62 -1.00 5.60 4.26
C GLY A 62 -0.28 5.11 5.53
N ALA A 63 -0.29 5.93 6.58
CA ALA A 63 0.29 5.55 7.88
C ALA A 63 -0.46 4.37 8.51
N LEU A 64 -1.79 4.39 8.50
CA LEU A 64 -2.64 3.30 8.99
C LEU A 64 -2.40 2.00 8.19
N MET A 65 -2.29 2.09 6.87
CA MET A 65 -2.02 0.94 6.00
C MET A 65 -0.62 0.36 6.26
N GLY A 66 0.38 1.20 6.49
CA GLY A 66 1.74 0.79 6.85
C GLY A 66 1.79 0.09 8.21
N PHE A 67 1.18 0.68 9.24
CA PHE A 67 1.09 0.09 10.58
C PHE A 67 0.34 -1.25 10.57
N GLY A 68 -0.79 -1.30 9.86
CA GLY A 68 -1.57 -2.52 9.68
C GLY A 68 -0.77 -3.62 8.97
N GLY A 69 0.01 -3.28 7.94
CA GLY A 69 0.86 -4.24 7.23
C GLY A 69 1.99 -4.84 8.07
N VAL A 70 2.58 -4.07 8.99
CA VAL A 70 3.56 -4.60 9.95
C VAL A 70 2.87 -5.52 10.97
N THR A 71 1.73 -5.10 11.50
CA THR A 71 0.96 -5.86 12.51
C THR A 71 0.43 -7.18 11.96
N ALA A 72 -0.03 -7.18 10.70
CA ALA A 72 -0.48 -8.37 9.99
C ALA A 72 0.68 -9.27 9.49
N MET A 73 1.94 -8.88 9.72
CA MET A 73 3.13 -9.50 9.15
C MET A 73 3.04 -9.73 7.63
N GLY A 74 2.36 -8.83 6.91
CA GLY A 74 2.15 -8.98 5.48
C GLY A 74 1.32 -7.87 4.86
N CYS A 75 1.29 -7.88 3.53
CA CYS A 75 0.44 -7.02 2.71
C CYS A 75 -0.65 -7.87 2.02
N THR A 76 -1.58 -7.20 1.34
CA THR A 76 -2.63 -7.85 0.52
C THR A 76 -2.07 -8.86 -0.48
N ILE A 77 -0.89 -8.62 -1.04
CA ILE A 77 -0.22 -9.56 -1.96
C ILE A 77 0.34 -10.77 -1.19
N GLY A 78 1.02 -10.54 -0.07
CA GLY A 78 1.67 -11.62 0.71
C GLY A 78 0.68 -12.48 1.50
N GLN A 79 -0.10 -11.87 2.39
CA GLN A 79 -1.03 -12.60 3.26
C GLN A 79 -2.41 -12.83 2.63
N GLY A 80 -2.82 -11.98 1.68
CA GLY A 80 -4.02 -12.20 0.88
C GLY A 80 -3.74 -13.23 -0.20
N LEU A 81 -3.04 -12.85 -1.27
CA LEU A 81 -2.92 -13.69 -2.47
C LEU A 81 -2.11 -14.98 -2.24
N SER A 82 -0.94 -14.90 -1.60
CA SER A 82 -0.11 -16.11 -1.33
C SER A 82 -0.57 -16.89 -0.08
N GLY A 83 -1.05 -16.19 0.96
CA GLY A 83 -1.56 -16.80 2.19
C GLY A 83 -2.85 -17.61 1.99
N LEU A 84 -3.79 -17.11 1.18
CA LEU A 84 -5.02 -17.84 0.81
C LEU A 84 -4.71 -19.14 0.07
N SER A 85 -3.73 -19.15 -0.84
CA SER A 85 -3.33 -20.36 -1.57
C SER A 85 -2.71 -21.44 -0.68
N THR A 86 -2.21 -21.07 0.51
CA THR A 86 -1.62 -22.03 1.48
C THR A 86 -2.67 -22.64 2.41
N LEU A 87 -3.97 -22.29 2.24
CA LEU A 87 -5.09 -22.74 3.07
C LEU A 87 -4.89 -22.56 4.58
N ALA A 88 -4.10 -21.56 4.98
CA ALA A 88 -3.86 -21.25 6.38
C ALA A 88 -5.08 -20.51 6.95
N LEU A 89 -5.73 -21.04 8.00
CA LEU A 89 -6.86 -20.37 8.66
C LEU A 89 -6.52 -18.93 9.11
N GLY A 90 -5.25 -18.68 9.47
CA GLY A 90 -4.77 -17.36 9.83
C GLY A 90 -4.88 -16.33 8.69
N SER A 91 -4.67 -16.75 7.45
CA SER A 91 -4.73 -15.85 6.29
C SER A 91 -6.16 -15.42 5.96
N PHE A 92 -7.17 -16.27 6.19
CA PHE A 92 -8.58 -15.88 6.07
C PHE A 92 -8.98 -14.81 7.09
N LEU A 93 -8.44 -14.89 8.31
CA LEU A 93 -8.74 -13.95 9.39
C LEU A 93 -8.10 -12.58 9.11
N VAL A 94 -6.83 -12.58 8.67
CA VAL A 94 -6.14 -11.36 8.23
C VAL A 94 -6.81 -10.75 7.01
N PHE A 95 -7.17 -11.56 6.02
CA PHE A 95 -7.88 -11.07 4.83
C PHE A 95 -9.26 -10.49 5.19
N GLY A 96 -10.02 -11.16 6.06
CA GLY A 96 -11.29 -10.65 6.58
C GLY A 96 -11.15 -9.31 7.30
N ALA A 97 -10.11 -9.14 8.11
CA ALA A 97 -9.81 -7.87 8.78
C ALA A 97 -9.45 -6.75 7.77
N ILE A 98 -8.68 -7.07 6.73
CA ILE A 98 -8.35 -6.12 5.65
C ILE A 98 -9.62 -5.70 4.91
N VAL A 99 -10.49 -6.64 4.56
CA VAL A 99 -11.77 -6.35 3.87
C VAL A 99 -12.70 -5.52 4.75
N ALA A 100 -12.85 -5.88 6.03
CA ALA A 100 -13.66 -5.12 6.97
C ALA A 100 -13.14 -3.68 7.14
N GLY A 101 -11.82 -3.51 7.27
CA GLY A 101 -11.18 -2.19 7.33
C GLY A 101 -11.40 -1.35 6.06
N ALA A 102 -11.30 -1.98 4.89
CA ALA A 102 -11.55 -1.31 3.61
C ALA A 102 -13.01 -0.86 3.47
N VAL A 103 -13.97 -1.73 3.81
CA VAL A 103 -15.40 -1.40 3.76
C VAL A 103 -15.74 -0.27 4.73
N LEU A 104 -15.21 -0.31 5.96
CA LEU A 104 -15.40 0.77 6.93
C LEU A 104 -14.80 2.08 6.45
N GLY A 105 -13.60 2.05 5.89
CA GLY A 105 -12.94 3.23 5.31
C GLY A 105 -13.76 3.85 4.18
N VAL A 106 -14.24 3.04 3.24
CA VAL A 106 -15.08 3.52 2.12
C VAL A 106 -16.41 4.08 2.62
N LYS A 107 -17.09 3.39 3.54
CA LYS A 107 -18.35 3.89 4.12
C LYS A 107 -18.13 5.19 4.90
N TYR A 108 -17.01 5.33 5.60
CA TYR A 108 -16.67 6.56 6.32
C TYR A 108 -16.43 7.72 5.36
N GLN A 109 -15.65 7.53 4.29
CA GLN A 109 -15.44 8.58 3.28
C GLN A 109 -16.77 8.94 2.59
N ALA A 110 -17.59 7.96 2.21
CA ALA A 110 -18.89 8.19 1.59
C ALA A 110 -19.81 9.04 2.51
N TRP A 111 -19.90 8.68 3.79
CA TRP A 111 -20.67 9.44 4.77
C TRP A 111 -20.13 10.86 5.00
N ARG A 112 -18.82 11.05 4.97
CA ARG A 112 -18.21 12.39 5.07
C ARG A 112 -18.53 13.27 3.87
N VAL A 113 -18.44 12.71 2.66
CA VAL A 113 -18.76 13.43 1.42
C VAL A 113 -20.22 13.87 1.43
N GLU A 114 -21.14 12.97 1.80
CA GLU A 114 -22.59 13.27 1.89
C GLU A 114 -22.91 14.41 2.87
N ARG A 115 -22.18 14.51 4.00
CA ARG A 115 -22.37 15.60 4.97
C ARG A 115 -21.68 16.92 4.59
N THR A 116 -20.76 16.89 3.63
CA THR A 116 -20.08 18.10 3.13
C THR A 116 -20.84 18.71 1.94
N SER A 117 -21.72 17.94 1.30
CA SER A 117 -22.57 18.39 0.18
C SER A 117 -23.92 19.01 0.59
N VAL A 118 -24.15 19.27 1.88
CA VAL A 118 -25.38 19.92 2.42
C VAL A 118 -25.08 21.35 2.83
#